data_AF-A0A0T2ZM96-F1
#
_entry.id   AF-A0A0T2ZM96-F1
#
_cell.length_a   1.000
_cell.length_b   1.000
_cell.length_c   1.000
_cell.angle_alpha   90.00
_cell.angle_beta   90.00
_cell.angle_gamma   90.00
#
_symmetry.space_group_name_H-M   'P 1'
#
loop_
_entity.id
_entity.type
_entity.pdbx_description
1 polymer ?
#
loop_
_entity_poly.entity_id
_entity_poly.type
_entity_poly.pdbx_seq_one_letter_code
_entity_poly.pdbx_strand_id
1 'polypeptide(L)'
;MDNAGQGLLQTLAQADALGRTVALLLLTMSVASWVVILWKGWLLRRAARDLGLSTAAFWQAADLDDAQRRLVTFDAQQLVLPLLQAALGLANALPHTLAAAGDRSQQLTRVLRDALHRVLHRLQFGQVLLATVGSTAPFVGLLGTVWGIYNALAGIGLDGGFRIEQVSGPVGESLVMTAAGLVVAIPAVLAYNVLGRQISRIEADLEGFARDLRELLVHRGLE
;
A
#
# COMPACT_ATOMS: atom_id res chain seq x y z
N MET A 1 -10.63 13.65 -35.35
CA MET A 1 -10.30 12.80 -34.19
C MET A 1 -11.19 13.13 -32.97
N ASP A 2 -12.44 13.59 -33.18
CA ASP A 2 -13.30 14.12 -32.09
C ASP A 2 -14.57 13.30 -31.79
N ASN A 3 -14.87 12.22 -32.52
CA ASN A 3 -16.13 11.49 -32.29
C ASN A 3 -16.13 10.60 -31.03
N ALA A 4 -14.97 10.06 -30.63
CA ALA A 4 -14.89 9.18 -29.45
C ALA A 4 -15.05 9.97 -28.13
N GLY A 5 -14.48 11.18 -28.06
CA GLY A 5 -14.63 12.07 -26.91
C GLY A 5 -16.04 12.65 -26.82
N GLN A 6 -16.65 13.01 -27.95
CA GLN A 6 -18.03 13.49 -27.99
C GLN A 6 -19.05 12.41 -27.61
N GLY A 7 -18.83 11.15 -28.02
CA GLY A 7 -19.66 10.02 -27.60
C GLY A 7 -19.60 9.75 -26.09
N LEU A 8 -18.41 9.78 -25.48
CA LEU A 8 -18.23 9.63 -24.02
C LEU A 8 -18.85 10.78 -23.22
N LEU A 9 -18.77 12.01 -23.74
CA LEU A 9 -19.38 13.18 -23.09
C LEU A 9 -20.90 13.20 -23.23
N GLN A 10 -21.45 12.72 -24.36
CA GLN A 10 -22.90 12.57 -24.55
C GLN A 10 -23.48 11.41 -23.73
N THR A 11 -22.79 10.27 -23.62
CA THR A 11 -23.21 9.17 -22.73
C THR A 11 -23.12 9.59 -21.27
N LEU A 12 -22.09 10.34 -20.87
CA LEU A 12 -22.05 10.96 -19.55
C LEU A 12 -23.16 11.99 -19.38
N ALA A 13 -23.55 12.75 -20.41
CA ALA A 13 -24.61 13.75 -20.33
C ALA A 13 -26.04 13.17 -20.31
N GLN A 14 -26.24 11.93 -20.77
CA GLN A 14 -27.51 11.19 -20.69
C GLN A 14 -27.54 10.16 -19.55
N ALA A 15 -26.39 9.78 -18.99
CA ALA A 15 -26.32 8.90 -17.85
C ALA A 15 -27.04 9.55 -16.66
N ASP A 16 -27.95 8.78 -16.07
CA ASP A 16 -28.59 9.10 -14.80
C ASP A 16 -27.55 9.41 -13.71
N ALA A 17 -27.88 10.27 -12.74
CA ALA A 17 -26.93 10.87 -11.80
C ALA A 17 -26.08 9.82 -11.05
N LEU A 18 -26.66 8.64 -10.77
CA LEU A 18 -25.98 7.53 -10.14
C LEU A 18 -24.91 6.90 -11.05
N GLY A 19 -25.18 6.73 -12.34
CA GLY A 19 -24.24 6.15 -13.30
C GLY A 19 -22.96 6.98 -13.44
N ARG A 20 -23.10 8.32 -13.51
CA ARG A 20 -21.94 9.24 -13.52
C ARG A 20 -21.14 9.16 -12.22
N THR A 21 -21.83 9.04 -11.09
CA THR A 21 -21.20 8.94 -9.77
C THR A 21 -20.38 7.65 -9.65
N VAL A 22 -20.92 6.52 -10.10
CA VAL A 22 -20.22 5.23 -10.14
C VAL A 22 -19.00 5.29 -11.05
N ALA A 23 -19.13 5.86 -12.25
CA ALA A 23 -18.01 6.02 -13.18
C ALA A 23 -16.89 6.90 -12.60
N LEU A 24 -17.24 8.03 -11.98
CA LEU A 24 -16.28 8.93 -11.32
C LEU A 24 -15.59 8.25 -10.13
N LEU A 25 -16.32 7.45 -9.35
CA LEU A 25 -15.76 6.68 -8.25
C LEU A 25 -14.75 5.65 -8.75
N LEU A 26 -15.08 4.87 -9.78
CA LEU A 26 -14.17 3.91 -10.40
C LEU A 26 -12.92 4.60 -10.97
N LEU A 27 -13.08 5.75 -11.63
CA LEU A 27 -11.96 6.54 -12.14
C LEU A 27 -11.04 6.99 -11.00
N THR A 28 -11.62 7.50 -9.90
CA THR A 28 -10.86 7.95 -8.73
C THR A 28 -10.09 6.79 -8.08
N MET A 29 -10.74 5.63 -7.92
CA MET A 29 -10.10 4.40 -7.45
C MET A 29 -8.94 3.96 -8.35
N SER A 30 -9.12 4.04 -9.67
CA SER A 30 -8.10 3.71 -10.66
C SER A 30 -6.87 4.60 -10.53
N VAL A 31 -7.08 5.92 -10.55
CA VAL A 31 -5.99 6.91 -10.45
C VAL A 31 -5.26 6.77 -9.13
N ALA A 32 -5.98 6.66 -8.00
CA ALA A 32 -5.38 6.47 -6.69
C ALA A 32 -4.56 5.18 -6.61
N SER A 33 -5.07 4.07 -7.16
CA SER A 33 -4.36 2.80 -7.25
C SER A 33 -3.04 2.96 -8.03
N TRP A 34 -3.09 3.51 -9.25
CA TRP A 34 -1.90 3.70 -10.07
C TRP A 34 -0.84 4.61 -9.44
N VAL A 35 -1.26 5.70 -8.79
CA VAL A 35 -0.35 6.57 -8.04
C VAL A 35 0.38 5.78 -6.95
N VAL A 36 -0.35 5.00 -6.15
CA VAL A 36 0.24 4.16 -5.10
C VAL A 36 1.15 3.09 -5.71
N ILE A 37 0.74 2.42 -6.79
CA ILE A 37 1.54 1.36 -7.45
C ILE A 37 2.91 1.90 -7.88
N LEU A 38 2.94 3.02 -8.59
CA LEU A 38 4.17 3.58 -9.14
C LEU A 38 5.07 4.13 -8.04
N TRP A 39 4.52 4.95 -7.15
CA TRP A 39 5.27 5.55 -6.05
C TRP A 39 5.81 4.47 -5.09
N LYS A 40 4.96 3.53 -4.67
CA LYS A 40 5.35 2.46 -3.75
C LYS A 40 6.32 1.47 -4.39
N GLY A 41 6.14 1.15 -5.66
CA GLY A 41 7.05 0.30 -6.40
C GLY A 41 8.46 0.89 -6.47
N TRP A 42 8.58 2.20 -6.71
CA TRP A 42 9.87 2.89 -6.67
C TRP A 42 10.46 2.92 -5.25
N LEU A 43 9.64 3.27 -4.26
CA LEU A 43 10.04 3.32 -2.85
C LEU A 43 10.60 1.98 -2.36
N LEU A 44 9.89 0.88 -2.59
CA LEU A 44 10.30 -0.45 -2.11
C LEU A 44 11.55 -0.99 -2.82
N ARG A 45 11.69 -0.72 -4.13
CA ARG A 45 12.92 -1.06 -4.86
C ARG A 45 14.13 -0.33 -4.30
N ARG A 46 13.95 0.96 -3.99
CA ARG A 46 15.00 1.76 -3.36
C ARG A 46 15.28 1.29 -1.93
N ALA A 47 14.25 1.02 -1.14
CA ALA A 47 14.35 0.50 0.22
C ALA A 47 15.13 -0.83 0.29
N ALA A 48 14.83 -1.78 -0.60
CA ALA A 48 15.55 -3.05 -0.65
C ALA A 48 17.04 -2.88 -0.96
N ARG A 49 17.38 -1.98 -1.89
CA ARG A 49 18.78 -1.68 -2.21
C ARG A 49 19.48 -0.96 -1.05
N ASP A 50 18.85 0.07 -0.51
CA ASP A 50 19.40 0.88 0.58
C ASP A 50 19.58 0.03 1.85
N LEU A 51 18.70 -0.95 2.11
CA LEU A 51 18.83 -1.93 3.19
C LEU A 51 20.11 -2.78 3.05
N GLY A 52 20.34 -3.37 1.88
CA GLY A 52 21.54 -4.19 1.65
C GLY A 52 22.83 -3.39 1.84
N LEU A 53 22.87 -2.15 1.34
CA LEU A 53 24.01 -1.25 1.50
C LEU A 53 24.20 -0.82 2.97
N SER A 54 23.11 -0.49 3.66
CA SER A 54 23.13 -0.04 5.06
C SER A 54 23.60 -1.14 6.00
N THR A 55 23.10 -2.36 5.82
CA THR A 55 23.53 -3.54 6.59
C THR A 55 25.02 -3.81 6.36
N ALA A 56 25.49 -3.78 5.11
CA ALA A 56 26.91 -3.95 4.81
C ALA A 56 27.78 -2.83 5.43
N ALA A 57 27.33 -1.58 5.36
CA ALA A 57 28.04 -0.44 5.93
C ALA A 57 28.13 -0.52 7.46
N PHE A 58 27.07 -1.00 8.13
CA PHE A 58 27.05 -1.26 9.57
C PHE A 58 28.09 -2.32 9.96
N TRP A 59 28.10 -3.48 9.28
CA TRP A 59 29.02 -4.57 9.63
C TRP A 59 30.49 -4.28 9.30
N GLN A 60 30.77 -3.30 8.44
CA GLN A 60 32.12 -2.85 8.13
C GLN A 60 32.60 -1.67 9.00
N ALA A 61 31.77 -1.19 9.94
CA ALA A 61 32.13 -0.10 10.82
C ALA A 61 33.10 -0.57 11.92
N ALA A 62 34.02 0.31 12.31
CA ALA A 62 34.99 0.00 13.37
C ALA A 62 34.32 -0.05 14.77
N ASP A 63 33.36 0.84 14.99
CA ASP A 63 32.61 0.99 16.25
C ASP A 63 31.17 1.46 16.00
N LEU A 64 30.39 1.65 17.06
CA LEU A 64 28.96 2.01 16.95
C LEU A 64 28.76 3.46 16.50
N ASP A 65 29.70 4.37 16.80
CA ASP A 65 29.64 5.77 16.39
C ASP A 65 29.99 5.94 14.90
N ASP A 66 30.97 5.19 14.40
CA ASP A 66 31.24 5.01 12.96
C ASP A 66 30.04 4.37 12.25
N ALA A 67 29.45 3.32 12.83
CA ALA A 67 28.26 2.67 12.28
C ALA A 67 27.10 3.66 12.13
N GLN A 68 26.84 4.48 13.15
CA GLN A 68 25.80 5.51 13.10
C GLN A 68 26.08 6.55 12.01
N ARG A 69 27.32 7.05 11.90
CA ARG A 69 27.73 8.02 10.86
C ARG A 69 27.56 7.46 9.44
N ARG A 70 27.94 6.20 9.22
CA ARG A 70 27.76 5.52 7.93
C ARG A 70 26.28 5.34 7.60
N LEU A 71 25.47 4.91 8.56
CA LEU A 71 24.04 4.72 8.36
C LEU A 71 23.31 6.02 8.01
N VAL A 72 23.71 7.18 8.54
CA VAL A 72 23.14 8.48 8.11
C VAL A 72 23.32 8.72 6.60
N THR A 73 24.38 8.18 6.00
CA THR A 73 24.69 8.34 4.57
C THR A 73 24.00 7.28 3.70
N PHE A 74 24.02 6.02 4.14
CA PHE A 74 23.55 4.88 3.33
C PHE A 74 22.07 4.52 3.55
N ASP A 75 21.48 4.89 4.70
CA ASP A 75 20.10 4.55 5.06
C ASP A 75 19.12 5.70 4.78
N ALA A 76 19.02 6.09 3.50
CA ALA A 76 18.13 7.18 3.09
C ALA A 76 16.65 6.91 3.39
N GLN A 77 16.25 5.63 3.50
CA GLN A 77 14.87 5.24 3.81
C GLN A 77 14.58 5.09 5.30
N GLN A 78 15.59 5.27 6.17
CA GLN A 78 15.47 5.16 7.63
C GLN A 78 14.90 3.78 8.02
N LEU A 79 15.54 2.72 7.53
CA LEU A 79 15.19 1.33 7.79
C LEU A 79 16.01 0.73 8.93
N VAL A 80 17.32 0.97 8.94
CA VAL A 80 18.30 0.35 9.84
C VAL A 80 18.70 1.31 10.96
N LEU A 81 18.89 2.59 10.63
CA LEU A 81 19.30 3.63 11.57
C LEU A 81 18.34 3.76 12.77
N PRO A 82 17.00 3.71 12.60
CA PRO A 82 16.09 3.78 13.76
C PRO A 82 16.24 2.61 14.72
N LEU A 83 16.62 1.42 14.24
CA LEU A 83 16.86 0.25 15.09
C LEU A 83 18.12 0.45 15.93
N LEU A 84 19.20 0.92 15.30
CA LEU A 84 20.45 1.25 16.00
C LEU A 84 20.22 2.33 17.06
N GLN A 85 19.54 3.43 16.70
CA GLN A 85 19.24 4.52 17.61
C GLN A 85 18.35 4.08 18.78
N ALA A 86 17.35 3.23 18.53
CA ALA A 86 16.51 2.69 19.59
C ALA A 86 17.29 1.81 20.56
N ALA A 87 18.24 1.02 20.06
CA ALA A 87 19.08 0.17 20.89
C ALA A 87 20.09 0.98 21.73
N LEU A 88 20.75 1.99 21.13
CA LEU A 88 21.68 2.87 21.83
C LEU A 88 20.98 3.78 22.86
N GLY A 89 19.75 4.22 22.56
CA GLY A 89 18.94 5.05 23.45
C GLY A 89 18.60 4.39 24.79
N LEU A 90 18.76 3.06 24.90
CA LEU A 90 18.55 2.32 26.14
C LEU A 90 19.53 2.73 27.25
N ALA A 91 20.75 3.16 26.90
CA ALA A 91 21.72 3.68 27.88
C ALA A 91 21.23 4.96 28.58
N ASN A 92 20.32 5.70 27.93
CA ASN A 92 19.73 6.93 28.46
C ASN A 92 18.34 6.70 29.11
N ALA A 93 17.92 5.43 29.26
CA ALA A 93 16.64 5.11 29.87
C ALA A 93 16.63 5.49 31.36
N LEU A 94 15.53 6.11 31.81
CA LEU A 94 15.38 6.51 33.21
C LEU A 94 15.46 5.28 34.14
N PRO A 95 16.33 5.31 35.17
CA PRO A 95 16.38 4.25 36.16
C PRO A 95 15.05 4.13 36.90
N HIS A 96 14.71 2.92 37.36
CA HIS A 96 13.48 2.59 38.09
C HIS A 96 12.16 2.66 37.30
N THR A 97 12.21 2.49 35.98
CA THR A 97 11.01 2.35 35.14
C THR A 97 10.73 0.89 34.78
N LEU A 98 9.47 0.55 34.45
CA LEU A 98 9.12 -0.75 33.86
C LEU A 98 9.85 -1.00 32.53
N ALA A 99 10.22 0.08 31.82
CA ALA A 99 11.01 -0.02 30.60
C ALA A 99 12.44 -0.52 30.90
N ALA A 100 13.02 -0.10 32.02
CA ALA A 100 14.32 -0.56 32.53
C ALA A 100 14.25 -1.89 33.32
N ALA A 101 13.05 -2.48 33.48
CA ALA A 101 12.88 -3.76 34.13
C ALA A 101 13.15 -4.93 33.17
N GLY A 102 13.71 -6.01 33.73
CA GLY A 102 14.13 -7.21 32.98
C GLY A 102 15.61 -7.17 32.58
N ASP A 103 16.09 -8.28 32.05
CA ASP A 103 17.48 -8.38 31.58
C ASP A 103 17.71 -7.53 30.32
N ARG A 104 18.96 -7.10 30.08
CA ARG A 104 19.36 -6.27 28.93
C ARG A 104 18.90 -6.84 27.60
N SER A 105 18.94 -8.17 27.44
CA SER A 105 18.43 -8.87 26.25
C SER A 105 16.92 -8.66 26.03
N GLN A 106 16.13 -8.67 27.12
CA GLN A 106 14.69 -8.43 27.06
C GLN A 106 14.38 -6.97 26.73
N GLN A 107 15.13 -6.04 27.33
CA GLN A 107 14.98 -4.60 27.06
C GLN A 107 15.33 -4.27 25.61
N LEU A 108 16.44 -4.79 25.09
CA LEU A 108 16.85 -4.65 23.69
C LEU A 108 15.81 -5.22 22.73
N THR A 109 15.30 -6.43 23.02
CA THR A 109 14.24 -7.06 22.20
C THR A 109 13.01 -6.16 22.11
N ARG A 110 12.61 -5.50 23.20
CA ARG A 110 11.46 -4.60 23.24
C ARG A 110 11.69 -3.37 22.35
N VAL A 111 12.78 -2.63 22.56
CA VAL A 111 13.03 -1.38 21.82
C VAL A 111 13.29 -1.63 20.34
N LEU A 112 13.94 -2.75 19.99
CA LEU A 112 14.17 -3.15 18.60
C LEU A 112 12.89 -3.57 17.91
N ARG A 113 12.02 -4.34 18.58
CA ARG A 113 10.69 -4.70 18.05
C ARG A 113 9.84 -3.46 17.81
N ASP A 114 9.83 -2.51 18.75
CA ASP A 114 9.07 -1.27 18.62
C ASP A 114 9.62 -0.40 17.48
N ALA A 115 10.95 -0.33 17.31
CA ALA A 115 11.58 0.34 16.18
C ALA A 115 11.24 -0.33 14.83
N LEU A 116 11.32 -1.66 14.76
CA LEU A 116 10.94 -2.45 13.60
C LEU A 116 9.49 -2.20 13.21
N HIS A 117 8.55 -2.30 14.15
CA HIS A 117 7.13 -2.04 13.89
C HIS A 117 6.88 -0.62 13.34
N ARG A 118 7.58 0.39 13.85
CA ARG A 118 7.47 1.77 13.32
C ARG A 118 7.93 1.86 11.87
N VAL A 119 9.02 1.16 11.52
CA VAL A 119 9.51 1.10 10.14
C VAL A 119 8.50 0.36 9.24
N LEU A 120 8.03 -0.81 9.68
CA LEU A 120 7.06 -1.62 8.94
C LEU A 120 5.75 -0.89 8.69
N HIS A 121 5.23 -0.16 9.67
CA HIS A 121 4.01 0.64 9.52
C HIS A 121 4.15 1.68 8.39
N ARG A 122 5.33 2.32 8.26
CA ARG A 122 5.63 3.23 7.14
C ARG A 122 5.71 2.47 5.81
N LEU A 123 6.33 1.29 5.79
CA LEU A 123 6.42 0.44 4.60
C LEU A 123 5.06 -0.12 4.18
N GLN A 124 4.10 -0.31 5.08
CA GLN A 124 2.75 -0.79 4.78
C GLN A 124 1.80 0.31 4.27
N PHE A 125 2.18 1.59 4.38
CA PHE A 125 1.35 2.69 3.89
C PHE A 125 0.96 2.51 2.41
N GLY A 126 -0.33 2.66 2.11
CA GLY A 126 -0.92 2.45 0.78
C GLY A 126 -1.37 1.02 0.48
N GLN A 127 -0.95 0.01 1.25
CA GLN A 127 -1.42 -1.38 1.07
C GLN A 127 -2.92 -1.51 1.31
N VAL A 128 -3.44 -0.83 2.34
CA VAL A 128 -4.88 -0.82 2.64
C VAL A 128 -5.69 -0.27 1.46
N LEU A 129 -5.23 0.82 0.82
CA LEU A 129 -5.91 1.39 -0.35
C LEU A 129 -5.98 0.38 -1.50
N LEU A 130 -4.86 -0.27 -1.83
CA LEU A 130 -4.83 -1.28 -2.90
C LEU A 130 -5.72 -2.48 -2.58
N ALA A 131 -5.71 -2.95 -1.34
CA ALA A 131 -6.57 -4.05 -0.89
C ALA A 131 -8.05 -3.68 -0.98
N THR A 132 -8.43 -2.49 -0.50
CA THR A 132 -9.81 -2.01 -0.54
C THR A 132 -10.28 -1.77 -1.97
N VAL A 133 -9.49 -1.10 -2.81
CA VAL A 133 -9.84 -0.90 -4.23
C VAL A 133 -9.98 -2.24 -4.94
N GLY A 134 -9.02 -3.14 -4.71
CA GLY A 134 -9.03 -4.48 -5.31
C GLY A 134 -10.25 -5.32 -4.94
N SER A 135 -10.76 -5.20 -3.71
CA SER A 135 -11.95 -5.93 -3.26
C SER A 135 -13.27 -5.24 -3.58
N THR A 136 -13.31 -3.91 -3.63
CA THR A 136 -14.57 -3.15 -3.77
C THR A 136 -14.88 -2.71 -5.19
N ALA A 137 -13.89 -2.43 -6.03
CA ALA A 137 -14.11 -1.94 -7.41
C ALA A 137 -15.00 -2.86 -8.28
N PRO A 138 -14.92 -4.21 -8.20
CA PRO A 138 -15.83 -5.07 -8.97
C PRO A 138 -17.30 -4.88 -8.57
N PHE A 139 -17.57 -4.71 -7.27
CA PHE A 139 -18.92 -4.48 -6.76
C PHE A 139 -19.45 -3.10 -7.12
N VAL A 140 -18.58 -2.09 -7.16
CA VAL A 140 -18.94 -0.75 -7.66
C VAL A 140 -19.33 -0.82 -9.13
N GLY A 141 -18.58 -1.56 -9.96
CA GLY A 141 -18.93 -1.80 -11.36
C GLY A 141 -20.25 -2.57 -11.54
N LEU A 142 -20.46 -3.61 -10.72
CA LEU A 142 -21.71 -4.37 -10.68
C LEU A 142 -22.90 -3.46 -10.34
N LEU A 143 -22.77 -2.59 -9.34
CA LEU A 143 -23.81 -1.62 -8.96
C LEU A 143 -24.19 -0.72 -10.15
N GLY A 144 -23.21 -0.18 -10.86
CA GLY A 144 -23.47 0.64 -12.06
C GLY A 144 -24.23 -0.13 -13.15
N THR A 145 -23.93 -1.43 -13.28
CA THR A 145 -24.58 -2.30 -14.27
C THR A 145 -26.03 -2.62 -13.89
N VAL A 146 -26.27 -2.95 -12.62
CA VAL A 146 -27.62 -3.20 -12.08
C VAL A 146 -28.49 -1.97 -12.24
N TRP A 147 -27.95 -0.78 -11.92
CA TRP A 147 -28.69 0.47 -12.06
C TRP A 147 -29.01 0.82 -13.52
N GLY A 148 -28.05 0.65 -14.42
CA GLY A 148 -28.26 0.91 -15.85
C GLY A 148 -29.32 -0.01 -16.46
N ILE A 149 -29.32 -1.30 -16.11
CA ILE A 149 -30.37 -2.25 -16.51
C ILE A 149 -31.72 -1.85 -15.90
N TYR A 150 -31.76 -1.45 -14.63
CA TYR A 150 -32.99 -0.99 -13.98
C TYR A 150 -33.61 0.20 -14.72
N ASN A 151 -32.82 1.22 -15.05
CA ASN A 151 -33.31 2.39 -15.79
C ASN A 151 -33.78 2.05 -17.21
N ALA A 152 -33.08 1.15 -17.89
CA ALA A 152 -33.50 0.66 -19.20
C ALA A 152 -34.89 -0.01 -19.13
N LEU A 153 -35.11 -0.88 -18.13
CA LEU A 153 -36.39 -1.56 -17.95
C LEU A 153 -37.51 -0.62 -17.47
N ALA A 154 -37.19 0.35 -16.61
CA ALA A 154 -38.15 1.34 -16.13
C ALA A 154 -38.68 2.22 -17.27
N GLY A 155 -37.83 2.59 -18.23
CA GLY A 155 -38.23 3.35 -19.42
C GLY A 155 -39.27 2.63 -20.28
N ILE A 156 -39.13 1.31 -20.47
CA ILE A 156 -40.08 0.49 -21.25
C ILE A 156 -41.46 0.47 -20.57
N GLY A 157 -41.50 0.41 -19.24
CA GLY A 157 -42.75 0.38 -18.47
C GLY A 157 -43.61 1.65 -18.62
N LEU A 158 -42.99 2.78 -18.98
CA LEU A 158 -43.66 4.06 -19.18
C LEU A 158 -44.20 4.21 -20.62
N ASP A 159 -43.51 3.66 -21.62
CA ASP A 159 -43.84 3.81 -23.04
C ASP A 159 -44.89 2.82 -23.56
N GLY A 160 -45.34 1.87 -22.74
CA GLY A 160 -46.48 0.99 -23.03
C GLY A 160 -46.26 -0.07 -24.13
N GLY A 161 -45.04 -0.22 -24.63
CA GLY A 161 -44.70 -1.22 -25.66
C GLY A 161 -43.27 -1.75 -25.51
N PHE A 162 -43.10 -3.07 -25.65
CA PHE A 162 -41.78 -3.72 -25.59
C PHE A 162 -41.15 -3.81 -26.99
N ARG A 163 -40.04 -3.10 -27.22
CA ARG A 163 -39.21 -3.25 -28.43
C ARG A 163 -37.77 -3.60 -28.06
N ILE A 164 -37.21 -4.66 -28.66
CA ILE A 164 -35.87 -5.16 -28.32
C ILE A 164 -34.76 -4.11 -28.60
N GLU A 165 -34.98 -3.23 -29.58
CA GLU A 165 -34.04 -2.14 -29.89
C GLU A 165 -33.94 -1.09 -28.78
N GLN A 166 -34.99 -0.92 -27.97
CA GLN A 166 -35.00 0.03 -26.84
C GLN A 166 -34.21 -0.49 -25.63
N VAL A 167 -33.96 -1.80 -25.56
CA VAL A 167 -33.32 -2.45 -24.40
C VAL A 167 -31.86 -2.79 -24.68
N SER A 168 -31.56 -3.24 -25.89
CA SER A 168 -30.23 -3.79 -26.25
C SER A 168 -29.09 -2.77 -26.13
N GLY A 169 -29.32 -1.50 -26.49
CA GLY A 169 -28.32 -0.43 -26.36
C GLY A 169 -27.97 -0.12 -24.90
N PRO A 170 -28.93 0.35 -24.08
CA PRO A 170 -28.68 0.71 -22.67
C PRO A 170 -28.14 -0.45 -21.81
N VAL A 171 -28.60 -1.68 -22.07
CA VAL A 171 -28.06 -2.86 -21.38
C VAL A 171 -26.61 -3.13 -21.77
N GLY A 172 -26.25 -2.98 -23.05
CA GLY A 172 -24.87 -3.09 -23.51
C GLY A 172 -23.94 -2.05 -22.88
N GLU A 173 -24.38 -0.80 -22.79
CA GLU A 173 -23.63 0.28 -22.12
C GLU A 173 -23.43 0.00 -20.63
N SER A 174 -24.43 -0.59 -19.98
CA SER A 174 -24.36 -0.94 -18.55
C SER A 174 -23.27 -1.98 -18.28
N LEU A 175 -23.06 -2.96 -19.18
CA LEU A 175 -22.02 -4.00 -19.03
C LEU A 175 -20.60 -3.41 -19.01
N VAL A 176 -20.39 -2.25 -19.61
CA VAL A 176 -19.09 -1.54 -19.58
C VAL A 176 -18.72 -1.16 -18.14
N MET A 177 -19.68 -0.88 -17.27
CA MET A 177 -19.39 -0.52 -15.86
C MET A 177 -18.80 -1.70 -15.07
N THR A 178 -19.31 -2.92 -15.27
CA THR A 178 -18.72 -4.12 -14.67
C THR A 178 -17.32 -4.37 -15.20
N ALA A 179 -17.12 -4.25 -16.52
CA ALA A 179 -15.80 -4.40 -17.13
C ALA A 179 -14.81 -3.36 -16.58
N ALA A 180 -15.24 -2.10 -16.42
CA ALA A 180 -14.44 -1.03 -15.81
C ALA A 180 -14.07 -1.37 -14.36
N GLY A 181 -15.01 -1.88 -13.56
CA GLY A 181 -14.74 -2.35 -12.19
C GLY A 181 -13.63 -3.40 -12.13
N LEU A 182 -13.64 -4.37 -13.06
CA LEU A 182 -12.58 -5.39 -13.16
C LEU A 182 -11.24 -4.80 -13.59
N VAL A 183 -11.24 -3.90 -14.58
CA VAL A 183 -10.02 -3.22 -15.06
C VAL A 183 -9.36 -2.40 -13.93
N VAL A 184 -10.14 -1.84 -13.01
CA VAL A 184 -9.63 -1.14 -11.82
C VAL A 184 -9.13 -2.12 -10.76
N ALA A 185 -9.87 -3.22 -10.52
CA ALA A 185 -9.57 -4.17 -9.46
C ALA A 185 -8.31 -5.00 -9.71
N ILE A 186 -8.15 -5.54 -10.93
CA ILE A 186 -7.08 -6.51 -11.25
C ILE A 186 -5.69 -5.91 -10.97
N PRO A 187 -5.32 -4.72 -11.48
CA PRO A 187 -4.02 -4.12 -11.17
C PRO A 187 -3.82 -3.86 -9.68
N ALA A 188 -4.87 -3.41 -8.97
CA ALA A 188 -4.81 -3.14 -7.53
C ALA A 188 -4.50 -4.40 -6.72
N VAL A 189 -5.19 -5.52 -7.01
CA VAL A 189 -4.95 -6.81 -6.34
C VAL A 189 -3.57 -7.36 -6.66
N LEU A 190 -3.14 -7.30 -7.92
CA LEU A 190 -1.80 -7.76 -8.31
C LEU A 190 -0.71 -6.96 -7.59
N ALA A 191 -0.85 -5.63 -7.56
CA ALA A 191 0.10 -4.77 -6.88
C ALA A 191 0.12 -4.98 -5.37
N TYR A 192 -1.04 -5.13 -4.73
CA TYR A 192 -1.12 -5.48 -3.30
C TYR A 192 -0.30 -6.73 -2.99
N ASN A 193 -0.47 -7.80 -3.77
CA ASN A 193 0.25 -9.05 -3.56
C ASN A 193 1.76 -8.92 -3.81
N VAL A 194 2.17 -8.25 -4.90
CA VAL A 194 3.59 -8.11 -5.26
C VAL A 194 4.32 -7.19 -4.30
N LEU A 195 3.74 -6.03 -3.96
CA LEU A 195 4.33 -5.06 -3.04
C LEU A 195 4.33 -5.60 -1.60
N GLY A 196 3.26 -6.28 -1.19
CA GLY A 196 3.20 -6.97 0.11
C GLY A 196 4.31 -7.99 0.26
N ARG A 197 4.56 -8.82 -0.77
CA ARG A 197 5.68 -9.77 -0.77
C ARG A 197 7.05 -9.09 -0.67
N GLN A 198 7.23 -7.92 -1.28
CA GLN A 198 8.47 -7.15 -1.15
C GLN A 198 8.64 -6.59 0.26
N ILE A 199 7.56 -6.10 0.88
CA ILE A 199 7.56 -5.62 2.27
C ILE A 199 7.96 -6.77 3.21
N SER A 200 7.38 -7.96 3.06
CA SER A 200 7.72 -9.12 3.90
C SER A 200 9.18 -9.57 3.75
N ARG A 201 9.80 -9.37 2.58
CA ARG A 201 11.24 -9.63 2.41
C ARG A 201 12.09 -8.63 3.19
N ILE A 202 11.78 -7.34 3.06
CA ILE A 202 12.45 -6.27 3.81
C ILE A 202 12.28 -6.46 5.32
N GLU A 203 11.08 -6.89 5.75
CA GLU A 203 10.78 -7.23 7.13
C GLU A 203 11.67 -8.35 7.65
N ALA A 204 11.77 -9.47 6.93
CA ALA A 204 12.63 -10.58 7.33
C ALA A 204 14.11 -10.20 7.45
N ASP A 205 14.60 -9.38 6.52
CA ASP A 205 15.97 -8.86 6.55
C ASP A 205 16.21 -7.93 7.75
N LEU A 206 15.25 -7.05 8.07
CA LEU A 206 15.30 -6.17 9.23
C LEU A 206 15.19 -6.93 10.56
N GLU A 207 14.37 -7.98 10.62
CA GLU A 207 14.30 -8.88 11.77
C GLU A 207 15.61 -9.62 12.01
N GLY A 208 16.28 -10.07 10.93
CA GLY A 208 17.62 -10.64 10.99
C GLY A 208 18.62 -9.64 11.57
N PHE A 209 18.67 -8.45 10.99
CA PHE A 209 19.52 -7.36 11.47
C PHE A 209 19.26 -7.02 12.95
N ALA A 210 17.99 -6.91 13.37
CA ALA A 210 17.62 -6.63 14.74
C ALA A 210 18.11 -7.71 15.71
N ARG A 211 18.01 -8.99 15.32
CA ARG A 211 18.50 -10.12 16.12
C ARG A 211 20.01 -10.08 16.28
N ASP A 212 20.74 -9.86 15.19
CA ASP A 212 22.19 -9.79 15.20
C ASP A 212 22.71 -8.58 16.00
N LEU A 213 22.05 -7.42 15.85
CA LEU A 213 22.35 -6.22 16.63
C LEU A 213 22.11 -6.43 18.13
N ARG A 214 21.01 -7.10 18.51
CA ARG A 214 20.77 -7.47 19.91
C ARG A 214 21.91 -8.31 20.45
N GLU A 215 22.31 -9.36 19.73
CA GLU A 215 23.35 -10.29 20.16
C GLU A 215 24.68 -9.56 20.40
N LEU A 216 25.07 -8.70 19.46
CA LEU A 216 26.26 -7.85 19.55
C LEU A 216 26.23 -6.96 20.81
N LEU A 217 25.11 -6.30 21.09
CA LEU A 217 24.98 -5.35 22.20
C LEU A 217 24.77 -6.01 23.57
N VAL A 218 24.30 -7.25 23.60
CA VAL A 218 24.28 -8.06 24.83
C VAL A 218 25.73 -8.44 25.20
N HIS A 219 26.52 -8.91 24.23
CA HIS A 219 27.90 -9.32 24.49
C HIS A 219 28.81 -8.16 24.87
N ARG A 220 28.72 -7.01 24.17
CA ARG A 220 29.49 -5.80 24.52
C ARG A 220 29.09 -5.18 25.86
N GLY A 221 27.94 -5.53 26.42
CA GLY A 221 27.51 -5.05 27.74
C GLY A 221 28.08 -5.86 28.91
N LEU A 222 28.81 -6.94 28.63
CA LEU A 222 29.42 -7.82 29.63
C LEU A 222 30.93 -7.60 29.80
N GLU A 223 31.54 -6.72 28.99
CA GLU A 223 32.91 -6.21 29.17
C GLU A 223 32.90 -4.85 29.88
#